data_AF-A0A660Z3D7-F1
#
_entry.id   AF-A0A660Z3D7-F1
#
_cell.length_a   1.000
_cell.length_b   1.000
_cell.length_c   1.000
_cell.angle_alpha   90.00
_cell.angle_beta   90.00
_cell.angle_gamma   90.00
#
_symmetry.space_group_name_H-M   'P 1'
#
loop_
_entity.id
_entity.type
_entity.pdbx_description
1 polymer ?
#
loop_
_entity_poly.entity_id
_entity_poly.type
_entity_poly.pdbx_seq_one_letter_code
_entity_poly.pdbx_strand_id
1 'polypeptide(L)'
;MAIVKPFNALRPQKENAHIIASVPYDVVNREEAKELVANNDLSFLKVTRSEIDLPDDVNPYSKEVYEKAKENIAKLKKNGSLNEDDKPHFYLYRLVMDGRAQVGIAATFAVDDYDNDIILKHEKTRKVKEDDRTNHIVTTETQTGIVFLTYRGADAINNLVNKTINETKPEYDFTSPDGIRHTVWLLPDEYNNTLVEEFGKQDKIYVADGHHRAKSASRAREEKRNSNLNHTGDEEYNYFIAVVFPADQLKILPYNRIVFDLNNNDKNGFLNKVKEHFEIEKTGIKEPTAKRCFGMYIDNVWFTLKPKDVTISKVDATASVGEKLDVSILQNFLLNPILGIEDQRTS
;
A
#
# COMPACT_ATOMS: atom_id res chain seq x y z
N MET A 1 -14.25 -7.49 -16.65
CA MET A 1 -14.35 -6.03 -16.45
C MET A 1 -14.28 -5.80 -14.97
N ALA A 2 -13.51 -4.81 -14.51
CA ALA A 2 -13.44 -4.54 -13.07
C ALA A 2 -14.81 -4.07 -12.55
N ILE A 3 -15.30 -4.70 -11.50
CA ILE A 3 -16.52 -4.37 -10.78
C ILE A 3 -16.13 -3.43 -9.63
N VAL A 4 -16.65 -2.21 -9.71
CA VAL A 4 -16.44 -1.16 -8.72
C VAL A 4 -17.81 -0.68 -8.20
N LYS A 5 -17.94 -0.49 -6.89
CA LYS A 5 -19.21 -0.09 -6.26
C LYS A 5 -19.01 1.06 -5.27
N PRO A 6 -19.99 1.97 -5.15
CA PRO A 6 -20.05 2.90 -4.03
C PRO A 6 -20.37 2.11 -2.75
N PHE A 7 -20.10 2.69 -1.58
CA PHE A 7 -20.35 2.03 -0.29
C PHE A 7 -20.78 3.04 0.77
N ASN A 8 -21.43 2.56 1.83
CA ASN A 8 -21.77 3.37 2.99
C ASN A 8 -20.56 3.42 3.92
N ALA A 9 -19.86 4.54 3.97
CA ALA A 9 -18.72 4.68 4.87
C ALA A 9 -19.17 4.91 6.31
N LEU A 10 -18.47 4.30 7.26
CA LEU A 10 -18.54 4.66 8.67
C LEU A 10 -17.59 5.86 8.91
N ARG A 11 -18.15 7.06 8.99
CA ARG A 11 -17.40 8.32 8.93
C ARG A 11 -17.48 9.13 10.22
N PRO A 12 -16.39 9.79 10.64
CA PRO A 12 -16.41 10.65 11.82
C PRO A 12 -17.13 11.98 11.55
N GLN A 13 -17.56 12.65 12.63
CA GLN A 13 -17.88 14.07 12.57
C GLN A 13 -16.65 14.87 12.09
N LYS A 14 -16.89 15.97 11.35
CA LYS A 14 -15.83 16.74 10.67
C LYS A 14 -14.74 17.21 11.63
N GLU A 15 -15.14 17.63 12.82
CA GLU A 15 -14.26 18.16 13.85
C GLU A 15 -13.32 17.07 14.39
N ASN A 16 -13.74 15.80 14.34
CA ASN A 16 -12.97 14.66 14.88
C ASN A 16 -12.12 13.94 13.82
N ALA A 17 -12.29 14.24 12.53
CA ALA A 17 -11.62 13.49 11.46
C ALA A 17 -10.08 13.47 11.62
N HIS A 18 -9.48 14.62 11.94
CA HIS A 18 -8.04 14.78 12.09
C HIS A 18 -7.45 14.07 13.32
N ILE A 19 -8.23 13.88 14.38
CA ILE A 19 -7.81 13.13 15.59
C ILE A 19 -8.10 11.63 15.45
N ILE A 20 -9.07 11.22 14.64
CA ILE A 20 -9.35 9.80 14.40
C ILE A 20 -8.40 9.22 13.37
N ALA A 21 -8.01 9.98 12.35
CA ALA A 21 -7.04 9.54 11.35
C ALA A 21 -5.74 9.04 12.01
N SER A 22 -5.17 7.98 11.44
CA SER A 22 -3.93 7.39 11.93
C SER A 22 -3.00 7.01 10.79
N VAL A 23 -1.73 6.83 11.13
CA VAL A 23 -0.76 6.17 10.26
C VAL A 23 -1.18 4.72 9.97
N PRO A 24 -0.67 4.11 8.88
CA PRO A 24 -0.84 2.68 8.63
C PRO A 24 -0.33 1.82 9.80
N TYR A 25 -0.98 0.68 10.03
CA TYR A 25 -0.66 -0.20 11.17
C TYR A 25 0.71 -0.89 11.04
N ASP A 26 1.23 -1.00 9.82
CA ASP A 26 2.45 -1.72 9.47
C ASP A 26 3.68 -0.82 9.33
N VAL A 27 3.56 0.48 9.64
CA VAL A 27 4.69 1.43 9.69
C VAL A 27 5.13 1.80 11.12
N VAL A 28 4.49 1.21 12.13
CA VAL A 28 4.82 1.44 13.55
C VAL A 28 4.97 0.11 14.28
N ASN A 29 5.78 0.08 15.33
CA ASN A 29 5.83 -1.01 16.29
C ASN A 29 4.86 -0.75 17.48
N ARG A 30 4.81 -1.66 18.46
CA ARG A 30 3.88 -1.56 19.60
C ARG A 30 4.16 -0.34 20.49
N GLU A 31 5.45 -0.07 20.75
CA GLU A 31 5.88 1.04 21.59
C GLU A 31 5.57 2.38 20.91
N GLU A 32 5.96 2.52 19.64
CA GLU A 32 5.65 3.70 18.81
C GLU A 32 4.13 3.92 18.71
N ALA A 33 3.34 2.86 18.54
CA ALA A 33 1.88 2.96 18.49
C ALA A 33 1.29 3.45 19.82
N LYS A 34 1.80 2.98 20.98
CA LYS A 34 1.39 3.48 22.29
C LYS A 34 1.71 4.96 22.47
N GLU A 35 2.90 5.38 22.06
CA GLU A 35 3.32 6.78 22.15
C GLU A 35 2.43 7.69 21.29
N LEU A 36 2.15 7.28 20.04
CA LEU A 36 1.30 8.04 19.11
C LEU A 36 -0.14 8.23 19.63
N VAL A 37 -0.70 7.26 20.37
CA VAL A 37 -2.07 7.33 20.89
C VAL A 37 -2.17 7.81 22.34
N ALA A 38 -1.04 8.07 23.02
CA ALA A 38 -1.00 8.31 24.46
C ALA A 38 -1.95 9.42 24.95
N ASN A 39 -2.18 10.44 24.11
CA ASN A 39 -3.08 11.56 24.40
C ASN A 39 -4.29 11.63 23.44
N ASN A 40 -4.62 10.52 22.78
CA ASN A 40 -5.67 10.46 21.77
C ASN A 40 -6.43 9.14 21.80
N ASP A 41 -7.47 9.11 22.64
CA ASP A 41 -8.36 7.95 22.77
C ASP A 41 -9.24 7.70 21.54
N LEU A 42 -9.31 8.66 20.61
CA LEU A 42 -10.10 8.54 19.38
C LEU A 42 -9.28 8.06 18.18
N SER A 43 -7.97 7.83 18.33
CA SER A 43 -7.14 7.37 17.21
C SER A 43 -7.60 6.02 16.68
N PHE A 44 -7.78 5.93 15.36
CA PHE A 44 -8.09 4.67 14.67
C PHE A 44 -6.96 3.64 14.80
N LEU A 45 -5.75 4.06 15.18
CA LEU A 45 -4.64 3.16 15.48
C LEU A 45 -4.98 2.18 16.62
N LYS A 46 -5.82 2.60 17.58
CA LYS A 46 -6.33 1.71 18.63
C LYS A 46 -7.19 0.56 18.09
N VAL A 47 -7.74 0.68 16.88
CA VAL A 47 -8.47 -0.41 16.20
C VAL A 47 -7.51 -1.31 15.44
N THR A 48 -6.59 -0.74 14.67
CA THR A 48 -5.72 -1.51 13.78
C THR A 48 -4.54 -2.15 14.51
N ARG A 49 -4.15 -1.60 15.67
CA ARG A 49 -3.13 -2.05 16.62
C ARG A 49 -3.73 -2.24 18.02
N SER A 50 -4.78 -3.04 18.12
CA SER A 50 -5.54 -3.21 19.37
C SER A 50 -4.77 -3.85 20.51
N GLU A 51 -3.63 -4.48 20.23
CA GLU A 51 -2.76 -5.02 21.27
C GLU A 51 -2.20 -3.94 22.19
N ILE A 52 -2.15 -2.67 21.76
CA ILE A 52 -1.63 -1.58 22.59
C ILE A 52 -2.51 -1.28 23.82
N ASP A 53 -3.79 -1.66 23.76
CA ASP A 53 -4.75 -1.52 24.87
C ASP A 53 -4.81 -2.77 25.77
N LEU A 54 -3.86 -3.70 25.61
CA LEU A 54 -3.72 -4.92 26.40
C LEU A 54 -2.34 -4.99 27.09
N PRO A 55 -2.16 -5.84 28.12
CA PRO A 55 -0.86 -6.09 28.74
C PRO A 55 0.23 -6.50 27.72
N ASP A 56 1.48 -6.12 27.98
CA ASP A 56 2.59 -6.26 27.02
C ASP A 56 3.02 -7.70 26.73
N ASP A 57 2.67 -8.63 27.61
CA ASP A 57 2.89 -10.07 27.46
C ASP A 57 1.81 -10.77 26.63
N VAL A 58 0.71 -10.09 26.29
CA VAL A 58 -0.33 -10.63 25.40
C VAL A 58 0.21 -10.77 23.99
N ASN A 59 0.07 -11.98 23.42
CA ASN A 59 0.41 -12.25 22.03
C ASN A 59 -0.43 -11.36 21.09
N PRO A 60 0.21 -10.56 20.21
CA PRO A 60 -0.48 -9.63 19.30
C PRO A 60 -1.41 -10.31 18.30
N TYR A 61 -1.26 -11.62 18.08
CA TYR A 61 -2.10 -12.41 17.16
C TYR A 61 -3.18 -13.24 17.86
N SER A 62 -3.39 -13.02 19.16
CA SER A 62 -4.37 -13.76 19.95
C SER A 62 -5.81 -13.30 19.70
N LYS A 63 -6.78 -14.18 20.00
CA LYS A 63 -8.21 -13.85 19.89
C LYS A 63 -8.60 -12.60 20.69
N GLU A 64 -8.01 -12.43 21.88
CA GLU A 64 -8.28 -11.28 22.76
C GLU A 64 -7.96 -9.94 22.08
N VAL A 65 -6.91 -9.89 21.25
CA VAL A 65 -6.55 -8.68 20.49
C VAL A 65 -7.62 -8.33 19.46
N TYR A 66 -8.18 -9.31 18.75
CA TYR A 66 -9.23 -9.06 17.76
C TYR A 66 -10.56 -8.67 18.41
N GLU A 67 -10.90 -9.26 19.55
CA GLU A 67 -12.06 -8.82 20.35
C GLU A 67 -11.86 -7.40 20.89
N LYS A 68 -10.64 -7.05 21.31
CA LYS A 68 -10.29 -5.66 21.68
C LYS A 68 -10.49 -4.70 20.51
N ALA A 69 -10.16 -5.10 19.28
CA ALA A 69 -10.42 -4.30 18.08
C ALA A 69 -11.91 -4.01 17.88
N LYS A 70 -12.74 -5.04 18.08
CA LYS A 70 -14.20 -4.91 18.00
C LYS A 70 -14.74 -3.96 19.07
N GLU A 71 -14.26 -4.08 20.31
CA GLU A 71 -14.59 -3.15 21.39
C GLU A 71 -14.18 -1.72 21.04
N ASN A 72 -12.99 -1.54 20.49
CA ASN A 72 -12.46 -0.22 20.13
C ASN A 72 -13.23 0.42 18.97
N ILE A 73 -13.70 -0.36 17.98
CA ILE A 73 -14.63 0.14 16.95
C ILE A 73 -15.94 0.61 17.59
N ALA A 74 -16.51 -0.16 18.52
CA ALA A 74 -17.74 0.23 19.21
C ALA A 74 -17.56 1.52 20.04
N LYS A 75 -16.40 1.67 20.70
CA LYS A 75 -16.03 2.91 21.40
C LYS A 75 -15.88 4.07 20.43
N LEU A 76 -15.25 3.91 19.27
CA LEU A 76 -15.14 4.96 18.27
C LEU A 76 -16.52 5.36 17.74
N LYS A 77 -17.39 4.42 17.38
CA LYS A 77 -18.78 4.70 16.97
C LYS A 77 -19.49 5.60 17.98
N LYS A 78 -19.36 5.30 19.27
CA LYS A 78 -19.97 6.08 20.35
C LYS A 78 -19.28 7.43 20.61
N ASN A 79 -17.97 7.42 20.84
CA ASN A 79 -17.22 8.55 21.39
C ASN A 79 -16.65 9.46 20.29
N GLY A 80 -16.23 8.88 19.16
CA GLY A 80 -15.76 9.62 17.99
C GLY A 80 -16.91 10.10 17.10
N SER A 81 -18.15 9.70 17.44
CA SER A 81 -19.35 9.97 16.65
C SER A 81 -19.19 9.52 15.20
N LEU A 82 -18.70 8.29 15.01
CA LEU A 82 -18.65 7.69 13.68
C LEU A 82 -20.07 7.25 13.29
N ASN A 83 -20.58 7.82 12.21
CA ASN A 83 -21.91 7.54 11.66
C ASN A 83 -21.76 6.89 10.30
N GLU A 84 -22.61 5.90 10.03
CA GLU A 84 -22.71 5.32 8.70
C GLU A 84 -23.46 6.27 7.78
N ASP A 85 -23.00 6.38 6.54
CA ASP A 85 -23.71 7.16 5.52
C ASP A 85 -25.11 6.61 5.29
N ASP A 86 -26.06 7.51 5.02
CA ASP A 86 -27.46 7.20 4.76
C ASP A 86 -27.67 6.51 3.40
N LYS A 87 -26.70 6.65 2.49
CA LYS A 87 -26.66 6.00 1.19
C LYS A 87 -25.22 5.73 0.74
N PRO A 88 -24.99 4.83 -0.22
CA PRO A 88 -23.64 4.55 -0.69
C PRO A 88 -23.09 5.68 -1.56
N HIS A 89 -21.81 6.00 -1.38
CA HIS A 89 -21.09 6.99 -2.17
C HIS A 89 -19.81 6.41 -2.77
N PHE A 90 -19.41 6.99 -3.90
CA PHE A 90 -17.99 7.04 -4.24
C PHE A 90 -17.38 8.26 -3.55
N TYR A 91 -16.13 8.14 -3.11
CA TYR A 91 -15.43 9.25 -2.46
C TYR A 91 -14.21 9.64 -3.28
N LEU A 92 -13.92 10.93 -3.31
CA LEU A 92 -12.67 11.43 -3.83
C LEU A 92 -11.70 11.59 -2.66
N TYR A 93 -10.50 11.06 -2.77
CA TYR A 93 -9.45 11.24 -1.77
C TYR A 93 -8.21 11.85 -2.40
N ARG A 94 -7.74 12.95 -1.81
CA ARG A 94 -6.49 13.62 -2.18
C ARG A 94 -5.51 13.56 -1.01
N LEU A 95 -4.27 13.25 -1.33
CA LEU A 95 -3.12 13.42 -0.45
C LEU A 95 -2.11 14.37 -1.11
N VAL A 96 -1.54 15.28 -0.33
CA VAL A 96 -0.49 16.21 -0.79
C VAL A 96 0.73 16.04 0.11
N MET A 97 1.84 15.59 -0.48
CA MET A 97 3.12 15.37 0.18
C MET A 97 4.21 16.07 -0.63
N ASP A 98 5.06 16.86 0.01
CA ASP A 98 6.13 17.64 -0.63
C ASP A 98 5.65 18.46 -1.85
N GLY A 99 4.47 19.07 -1.74
CA GLY A 99 3.85 19.86 -2.82
C GLY A 99 3.28 19.06 -3.99
N ARG A 100 3.41 17.72 -3.98
CA ARG A 100 2.83 16.83 -5.00
C ARG A 100 1.48 16.29 -4.52
N ALA A 101 0.44 16.51 -5.31
CA ALA A 101 -0.87 15.93 -5.09
C ALA A 101 -1.01 14.56 -5.78
N GLN A 102 -1.70 13.64 -5.11
CA GLN A 102 -2.28 12.44 -5.71
C GLN A 102 -3.75 12.39 -5.35
N VAL A 103 -4.61 12.13 -6.34
CA VAL A 103 -6.05 12.11 -6.20
C VAL A 103 -6.57 10.78 -6.72
N GLY A 104 -7.31 10.07 -5.89
CA GLY A 104 -7.86 8.76 -6.20
C GLY A 104 -9.33 8.66 -5.81
N ILE A 105 -9.99 7.64 -6.33
CA ILE A 105 -11.38 7.32 -6.03
C ILE A 105 -11.40 6.21 -4.97
N ALA A 106 -12.02 6.46 -3.84
CA ALA A 106 -12.29 5.46 -2.83
C ALA A 106 -13.64 4.78 -3.12
N ALA A 107 -13.59 3.45 -3.22
CA ALA A 107 -14.68 2.58 -3.64
C ALA A 107 -14.49 1.17 -3.09
N THR A 108 -15.46 0.30 -3.30
CA THR A 108 -15.29 -1.15 -3.11
C THR A 108 -15.09 -1.87 -4.44
N PHE A 109 -14.24 -2.90 -4.44
CA PHE A 109 -13.87 -3.69 -5.61
C PHE A 109 -14.17 -5.16 -5.37
N ALA A 110 -14.59 -5.89 -6.40
CA ALA A 110 -14.93 -7.29 -6.25
C ALA A 110 -13.70 -8.13 -5.87
N VAL A 111 -13.87 -9.01 -4.88
CA VAL A 111 -12.89 -10.04 -4.53
C VAL A 111 -12.61 -10.95 -5.74
N ASP A 112 -13.63 -11.24 -6.54
CA ASP A 112 -13.47 -12.07 -7.74
C ASP A 112 -12.56 -11.41 -8.79
N ASP A 113 -12.49 -10.07 -8.88
CA ASP A 113 -11.55 -9.40 -9.78
C ASP A 113 -10.10 -9.57 -9.33
N TYR A 114 -9.87 -9.61 -8.02
CA TYR A 114 -8.56 -9.90 -7.42
C TYR A 114 -8.16 -11.37 -7.58
N ASP A 115 -9.11 -12.29 -7.38
CA ASP A 115 -8.85 -13.72 -7.48
C ASP A 115 -8.67 -14.18 -8.95
N ASN A 116 -9.31 -13.49 -9.91
CA ASN A 116 -9.21 -13.78 -11.36
C ASN A 116 -8.23 -12.87 -12.12
N ASP A 117 -7.29 -12.22 -11.43
CA ASP A 117 -6.21 -11.42 -12.03
C ASP A 117 -6.68 -10.26 -12.96
N ILE A 118 -7.87 -9.72 -12.71
CA ILE A 118 -8.30 -8.41 -13.26
C ILE A 118 -7.62 -7.29 -12.45
N ILE A 119 -7.59 -7.47 -11.12
CA ILE A 119 -6.73 -6.71 -10.21
C ILE A 119 -5.43 -7.50 -10.01
N LEU A 120 -4.35 -7.03 -10.63
CA LEU A 120 -3.06 -7.70 -10.69
C LEU A 120 -2.26 -7.56 -9.41
N LYS A 121 -1.67 -8.68 -9.01
CA LYS A 121 -0.73 -8.82 -7.90
C LYS A 121 0.70 -8.80 -8.45
N HIS A 122 1.62 -8.18 -7.70
CA HIS A 122 3.06 -8.23 -8.03
C HIS A 122 3.93 -8.61 -6.82
N GLU A 123 3.31 -8.88 -5.67
CA GLU A 123 3.98 -9.33 -4.45
C GLU A 123 3.35 -10.65 -3.97
N LYS A 124 4.17 -11.52 -3.37
CA LYS A 124 3.68 -12.68 -2.63
C LYS A 124 3.31 -12.24 -1.23
N THR A 125 2.21 -12.74 -0.71
CA THR A 125 1.77 -12.47 0.65
C THR A 125 2.35 -13.48 1.64
N ARG A 126 2.49 -13.08 2.91
CA ARG A 126 2.93 -13.95 4.01
C ARG A 126 1.72 -14.43 4.80
N LYS A 127 1.62 -15.75 5.01
CA LYS A 127 0.53 -16.39 5.74
C LYS A 127 0.23 -15.74 7.10
N VAL A 128 1.25 -15.42 7.90
CA VAL A 128 1.06 -14.76 9.21
C VAL A 128 0.33 -13.43 9.09
N LYS A 129 0.70 -12.59 8.12
CA LYS A 129 0.05 -11.29 7.88
C LYS A 129 -1.38 -11.46 7.35
N GLU A 130 -1.61 -12.48 6.53
CA GLU A 130 -2.95 -12.80 6.04
C GLU A 130 -3.86 -13.33 7.15
N ASP A 131 -3.37 -14.24 7.99
CA ASP A 131 -4.12 -14.82 9.11
C ASP A 131 -4.55 -13.69 10.07
N ASP A 132 -3.61 -12.83 10.45
CA ASP A 132 -3.84 -11.67 11.31
C ASP A 132 -4.96 -10.74 10.77
N ARG A 133 -4.83 -10.28 9.53
CA ARG A 133 -5.82 -9.36 8.95
C ARG A 133 -7.15 -10.03 8.61
N THR A 134 -7.17 -11.32 8.27
CA THR A 134 -8.41 -12.07 8.07
C THR A 134 -9.18 -12.17 9.39
N ASN A 135 -8.51 -12.58 10.47
CA ASN A 135 -9.13 -12.67 11.80
C ASN A 135 -9.64 -11.30 12.28
N HIS A 136 -8.89 -10.23 12.01
CA HIS A 136 -9.32 -8.86 12.29
C HIS A 136 -10.65 -8.55 11.58
N ILE A 137 -10.70 -8.68 10.25
CA ILE A 137 -11.91 -8.39 9.44
C ILE A 137 -13.10 -9.24 9.88
N VAL A 138 -12.91 -10.54 10.10
CA VAL A 138 -13.99 -11.47 10.49
C VAL A 138 -14.53 -11.13 11.87
N THR A 139 -13.66 -10.81 12.83
CA THR A 139 -14.06 -10.51 14.21
C THR A 139 -14.75 -9.15 14.31
N THR A 140 -14.20 -8.14 13.63
CA THR A 140 -14.73 -6.77 13.68
C THR A 140 -15.89 -6.54 12.71
N GLU A 141 -16.09 -7.43 11.74
CA GLU A 141 -17.03 -7.27 10.62
C GLU A 141 -16.84 -5.92 9.91
N THR A 142 -15.57 -5.51 9.74
CA THR A 142 -15.20 -4.21 9.18
C THR A 142 -13.90 -4.32 8.39
N GLN A 143 -13.86 -3.73 7.21
CA GLN A 143 -12.65 -3.57 6.41
C GLN A 143 -11.86 -2.36 6.95
N THR A 144 -10.79 -2.61 7.71
CA THR A 144 -10.00 -1.55 8.37
C THR A 144 -8.69 -1.22 7.65
N GLY A 145 -8.36 -1.94 6.58
CA GLY A 145 -7.15 -1.77 5.79
C GLY A 145 -7.44 -1.43 4.34
N ILE A 146 -7.47 -0.15 4.00
CA ILE A 146 -7.72 0.34 2.64
C ILE A 146 -6.58 -0.11 1.71
N VAL A 147 -6.91 -0.74 0.58
CA VAL A 147 -5.92 -1.14 -0.43
C VAL A 147 -5.57 0.04 -1.34
N PHE A 148 -4.30 0.16 -1.74
CA PHE A 148 -3.87 1.12 -2.75
C PHE A 148 -3.90 0.43 -4.11
N LEU A 149 -4.85 0.82 -4.96
CA LEU A 149 -4.93 0.39 -6.35
C LEU A 149 -4.42 1.46 -7.31
N THR A 150 -3.96 1.05 -8.48
CA THR A 150 -3.64 1.96 -9.59
C THR A 150 -4.16 1.45 -10.92
N TYR A 151 -4.50 2.37 -11.80
CA TYR A 151 -5.01 2.08 -13.14
C TYR A 151 -4.40 3.03 -14.18
N ARG A 152 -4.58 2.73 -15.46
CA ARG A 152 -4.18 3.67 -16.51
C ARG A 152 -5.19 4.81 -16.54
N GLY A 153 -4.69 6.05 -16.39
CA GLY A 153 -5.56 7.24 -16.34
C GLY A 153 -6.56 7.30 -17.49
N ALA A 154 -7.76 7.78 -17.18
CA ALA A 154 -8.88 7.91 -18.13
C ALA A 154 -9.42 9.35 -18.07
N ASP A 155 -9.50 10.01 -19.23
CA ASP A 155 -9.87 11.43 -19.30
C ASP A 155 -11.26 11.72 -18.73
N ALA A 156 -12.22 10.80 -18.93
CA ALA A 156 -13.55 10.92 -18.37
C ALA A 156 -13.51 10.97 -16.83
N ILE A 157 -12.74 10.09 -16.18
CA ILE A 157 -12.56 10.10 -14.72
C ILE A 157 -11.83 11.37 -14.29
N ASN A 158 -10.76 11.76 -14.98
CA ASN A 158 -10.00 12.98 -14.68
C ASN A 158 -10.89 14.24 -14.71
N ASN A 159 -11.81 14.32 -15.68
CA ASN A 159 -12.77 15.42 -15.77
C ASN A 159 -13.71 15.46 -14.57
N LEU A 160 -14.23 14.30 -14.12
CA LEU A 160 -15.08 14.23 -12.93
C LEU A 160 -14.32 14.64 -11.67
N VAL A 161 -13.08 14.16 -11.50
CA VAL A 161 -12.19 14.54 -10.40
C VAL A 161 -11.99 16.05 -10.35
N ASN A 162 -11.63 16.66 -11.47
CA ASN A 162 -11.40 18.10 -11.56
C ASN A 162 -12.69 18.90 -11.27
N LYS A 163 -13.83 18.44 -11.81
CA LYS A 163 -15.14 19.05 -11.57
C LYS A 163 -15.48 19.03 -10.07
N THR A 164 -15.35 17.90 -9.39
CA THR A 164 -15.58 17.78 -7.94
C THR A 164 -14.68 18.72 -7.15
N ILE A 165 -13.38 18.79 -7.45
CA ILE A 165 -12.44 19.64 -6.71
C ILE A 165 -12.81 21.13 -6.85
N ASN A 166 -13.30 21.56 -8.01
CA ASN A 166 -13.61 22.96 -8.29
C ASN A 166 -15.00 23.38 -7.82
N GLU A 167 -15.97 22.47 -7.84
CA GLU A 167 -17.40 22.80 -7.65
C GLU A 167 -17.95 22.34 -6.31
N THR A 168 -17.28 21.40 -5.61
CA THR A 168 -17.78 20.80 -4.37
C THR A 168 -16.88 21.14 -3.19
N LYS A 169 -17.49 21.56 -2.08
CA LYS A 169 -16.77 21.77 -0.82
C LYS A 169 -16.29 20.41 -0.26
N PRO A 170 -15.02 20.29 0.19
CA PRO A 170 -14.56 19.05 0.80
C PRO A 170 -15.31 18.73 2.09
N GLU A 171 -15.48 17.44 2.32
CA GLU A 171 -16.04 16.90 3.54
C GLU A 171 -15.03 16.95 4.68
N TYR A 172 -13.78 16.54 4.39
CA TYR A 172 -12.64 16.63 5.28
C TYR A 172 -11.48 17.34 4.57
N ASP A 173 -10.78 18.20 5.30
CA ASP A 173 -9.57 18.87 4.82
C ASP A 173 -8.68 19.22 6.01
N PHE A 174 -7.64 18.44 6.22
CA PHE A 174 -6.71 18.62 7.34
C PHE A 174 -5.29 18.17 6.98
N THR A 175 -4.32 18.61 7.77
CA THR A 175 -2.92 18.19 7.64
C THR A 175 -2.57 17.33 8.85
N SER A 176 -2.06 16.13 8.62
CA SER A 176 -1.56 15.23 9.66
C SER A 176 -0.22 15.71 10.23
N PRO A 177 0.20 15.22 11.41
CA PRO A 177 1.45 15.64 12.05
C PRO A 177 2.72 15.43 11.21
N ASP A 178 2.69 14.50 10.27
CA ASP A 178 3.77 14.23 9.31
C ASP A 178 3.82 15.22 8.12
N GLY A 179 2.93 16.22 8.11
CA GLY A 179 2.88 17.27 7.10
C GLY A 179 2.08 16.92 5.84
N ILE A 180 1.49 15.73 5.77
CA ILE A 180 0.66 15.33 4.63
C ILE A 180 -0.73 15.97 4.76
N ARG A 181 -1.18 16.67 3.71
CA ARG A 181 -2.55 17.20 3.67
C ARG A 181 -3.48 16.16 3.06
N HIS A 182 -4.53 15.83 3.78
CA HIS A 182 -5.59 14.92 3.38
C HIS A 182 -6.87 15.71 3.09
N THR A 183 -7.46 15.47 1.92
CA THR A 183 -8.74 16.06 1.55
C THR A 183 -9.67 14.98 1.01
N VAL A 184 -10.92 14.96 1.47
CA VAL A 184 -11.95 13.99 1.05
C VAL A 184 -13.20 14.72 0.59
N TRP A 185 -13.82 14.23 -0.49
CA TRP A 185 -15.14 14.68 -0.97
C TRP A 185 -16.06 13.49 -1.16
N LEU A 186 -17.35 13.72 -0.99
CA LEU A 186 -18.38 12.80 -1.47
C LEU A 186 -18.63 13.14 -2.95
N LEU A 187 -18.60 12.13 -3.83
CA LEU A 187 -18.91 12.34 -5.24
C LEU A 187 -20.42 12.45 -5.45
N PRO A 188 -20.89 13.36 -6.32
CA PRO A 188 -22.29 13.43 -6.73
C PRO A 188 -22.76 12.11 -7.39
N ASP A 189 -23.98 11.67 -7.05
CA ASP A 189 -24.56 10.42 -7.58
C ASP A 189 -24.62 10.36 -9.11
N GLU A 190 -24.74 11.52 -9.77
CA GLU A 190 -24.74 11.62 -11.24
C GLU A 190 -23.44 11.11 -11.88
N TYR A 191 -22.35 10.97 -11.12
CA TYR A 191 -21.07 10.46 -11.60
C TYR A 191 -20.95 8.93 -11.53
N ASN A 192 -21.85 8.26 -10.81
CA ASN A 192 -21.73 6.85 -10.49
C ASN A 192 -21.65 5.97 -11.75
N ASN A 193 -22.53 6.20 -12.73
CA ASN A 193 -22.57 5.41 -13.96
C ASN A 193 -21.28 5.57 -14.77
N THR A 194 -20.80 6.80 -14.92
CA THR A 194 -19.54 7.05 -15.64
C THR A 194 -18.36 6.39 -14.94
N LEU A 195 -18.27 6.46 -13.60
CA LEU A 195 -17.20 5.79 -12.87
C LEU A 195 -17.24 4.27 -13.08
N VAL A 196 -18.40 3.64 -12.94
CA VAL A 196 -18.57 2.20 -13.15
C VAL A 196 -18.20 1.80 -14.59
N GLU A 197 -18.66 2.55 -15.59
CA GLU A 197 -18.34 2.28 -16.99
C GLU A 197 -16.85 2.45 -17.30
N GLU A 198 -16.22 3.52 -16.85
CA GLU A 198 -14.81 3.81 -17.13
C GLU A 198 -13.85 2.86 -16.41
N PHE A 199 -14.17 2.45 -15.18
CA PHE A 199 -13.42 1.39 -14.50
C PHE A 199 -13.68 0.02 -15.14
N GLY A 200 -14.91 -0.24 -15.60
CA GLY A 200 -15.26 -1.45 -16.34
C GLY A 200 -14.46 -1.61 -17.65
N LYS A 201 -14.08 -0.51 -18.30
CA LYS A 201 -13.22 -0.46 -19.49
C LYS A 201 -11.74 -0.73 -19.20
N GLN A 202 -11.30 -0.73 -17.94
CA GLN A 202 -9.90 -1.01 -17.61
C GLN A 202 -9.61 -2.49 -17.81
N ASP A 203 -8.67 -2.80 -18.71
CA ASP A 203 -8.21 -4.17 -18.93
C ASP A 203 -7.63 -4.78 -17.64
N LYS A 204 -6.87 -3.95 -16.91
CA LYS A 204 -6.18 -4.31 -15.67
C LYS A 204 -6.12 -3.12 -14.71
N ILE A 205 -6.30 -3.44 -13.44
CA ILE A 205 -5.98 -2.59 -12.28
C ILE A 205 -4.83 -3.29 -11.54
N TYR A 206 -4.00 -2.56 -10.83
CA TYR A 206 -2.83 -3.11 -10.14
C TYR A 206 -2.92 -2.78 -8.66
N VAL A 207 -2.63 -3.75 -7.80
CA VAL A 207 -2.35 -3.45 -6.39
C VAL A 207 -0.98 -2.78 -6.33
N ALA A 208 -0.93 -1.50 -5.99
CA ALA A 208 0.30 -0.75 -5.78
C ALA A 208 0.84 -0.97 -4.36
N ASP A 209 -0.06 -1.08 -3.38
CA ASP A 209 0.24 -1.44 -2.00
C ASP A 209 -0.99 -2.11 -1.35
N GLY A 210 -0.74 -3.01 -0.40
CA GLY A 210 -1.80 -3.72 0.33
C GLY A 210 -2.17 -5.11 -0.20
N HIS A 211 -1.23 -5.85 -0.81
CA HIS A 211 -1.48 -7.25 -1.25
C HIS A 211 -1.97 -8.13 -0.10
N HIS A 212 -1.40 -7.96 1.10
CA HIS A 212 -1.86 -8.66 2.31
C HIS A 212 -3.30 -8.31 2.67
N ARG A 213 -3.69 -7.03 2.55
CA ARG A 213 -5.06 -6.55 2.83
C ARG A 213 -6.05 -7.14 1.83
N ALA A 214 -5.74 -7.06 0.53
CA ALA A 214 -6.59 -7.66 -0.52
C ALA A 214 -6.72 -9.18 -0.36
N LYS A 215 -5.62 -9.90 -0.09
CA LYS A 215 -5.67 -11.35 0.14
C LYS A 215 -6.48 -11.71 1.39
N SER A 216 -6.37 -10.92 2.44
CA SER A 216 -7.12 -11.14 3.68
C SER A 216 -8.61 -10.90 3.49
N ALA A 217 -8.99 -9.91 2.67
CA ALA A 217 -10.38 -9.72 2.28
C ALA A 217 -10.93 -10.91 1.47
N SER A 218 -10.15 -11.46 0.51
CA SER A 218 -10.51 -12.69 -0.22
C SER A 218 -10.73 -13.89 0.71
N ARG A 219 -9.88 -14.04 1.74
CA ARG A 219 -10.03 -15.11 2.74
C ARG A 219 -11.22 -14.88 3.68
N ALA A 220 -11.44 -13.65 4.14
CA ALA A 220 -12.59 -13.29 4.97
C ALA A 220 -13.91 -13.52 4.21
N ARG A 221 -13.94 -13.19 2.92
CA ARG A 221 -15.04 -13.50 2.00
C ARG A 221 -15.37 -14.99 2.01
N GLU A 222 -14.36 -15.84 1.86
CA GLU A 222 -14.54 -17.29 1.84
C GLU A 222 -15.14 -17.81 3.16
N GLU A 223 -14.63 -17.35 4.30
CA GLU A 223 -15.13 -17.75 5.62
C GLU A 223 -16.59 -17.30 5.85
N LYS A 224 -16.91 -16.05 5.52
CA LYS A 224 -18.28 -15.53 5.65
C LYS A 224 -19.24 -16.20 4.68
N ARG A 225 -18.82 -16.46 3.44
CA ARG A 225 -19.61 -17.20 2.45
C ARG A 225 -19.94 -18.61 2.94
N ASN A 226 -18.94 -19.35 3.42
CA ASN A 226 -19.13 -20.72 3.90
C ASN A 226 -20.06 -20.80 5.12
N SER A 227 -20.14 -19.72 5.90
CA SER A 227 -21.00 -19.60 7.07
C SER A 227 -22.39 -19.01 6.77
N ASN A 228 -22.62 -18.50 5.56
CA ASN A 228 -23.88 -17.88 5.15
C ASN A 228 -24.72 -18.83 4.28
N LEU A 229 -25.71 -19.48 4.88
CA LEU A 229 -26.65 -20.36 4.16
C LEU A 229 -27.50 -19.64 3.12
N ASN A 230 -27.66 -18.32 3.25
CA ASN A 230 -28.47 -17.48 2.37
C ASN A 230 -27.60 -16.68 1.38
N HIS A 231 -26.44 -17.23 0.99
CA HIS A 231 -25.52 -16.53 0.10
C HIS A 231 -26.15 -16.19 -1.26
N THR A 232 -26.14 -14.92 -1.65
CA THR A 232 -26.66 -14.44 -2.94
C THR A 232 -25.57 -14.00 -3.90
N GLY A 233 -24.37 -13.65 -3.40
CA GLY A 233 -23.28 -13.08 -4.20
C GLY A 233 -23.18 -11.56 -4.12
N ASP A 234 -24.18 -10.89 -3.56
CA ASP A 234 -24.23 -9.42 -3.43
C ASP A 234 -23.80 -8.92 -2.04
N GLU A 235 -23.45 -9.81 -1.11
CA GLU A 235 -23.05 -9.39 0.23
C GLU A 235 -21.77 -8.55 0.22
N GLU A 236 -21.67 -7.62 1.17
CA GLU A 236 -20.52 -6.71 1.31
C GLU A 236 -19.17 -7.42 1.45
N TYR A 237 -19.15 -8.64 2.01
CA TYR A 237 -17.92 -9.43 2.10
C TYR A 237 -17.41 -9.93 0.73
N ASN A 238 -18.19 -9.83 -0.35
CA ASN A 238 -17.72 -10.13 -1.71
C ASN A 238 -16.90 -8.97 -2.31
N TYR A 239 -16.76 -7.86 -1.59
CA TYR A 239 -16.00 -6.69 -2.01
C TYR A 239 -14.97 -6.28 -0.94
N PHE A 240 -13.97 -5.50 -1.35
CA PHE A 240 -13.00 -4.90 -0.44
C PHE A 240 -12.80 -3.43 -0.76
N ILE A 241 -12.54 -2.63 0.27
CA ILE A 241 -12.33 -1.19 0.13
C ILE A 241 -10.93 -0.88 -0.39
N ALA A 242 -10.86 0.04 -1.36
CA ALA A 242 -9.60 0.54 -1.88
C ALA A 242 -9.72 2.01 -2.28
N VAL A 243 -8.56 2.69 -2.36
CA VAL A 243 -8.45 3.91 -3.16
C VAL A 243 -7.67 3.59 -4.41
N VAL A 244 -8.26 3.92 -5.56
CA VAL A 244 -7.65 3.73 -6.87
C VAL A 244 -7.14 5.05 -7.44
N PHE A 245 -5.84 5.12 -7.72
CA PHE A 245 -5.17 6.32 -8.24
C PHE A 245 -4.73 6.13 -9.70
N PRO A 246 -4.73 7.18 -10.52
CA PRO A 246 -4.23 7.07 -11.89
C PRO A 246 -2.69 6.98 -11.87
N ALA A 247 -2.15 6.11 -12.71
CA ALA A 247 -0.72 5.75 -12.70
C ALA A 247 0.22 6.93 -12.97
N ASP A 248 -0.23 7.95 -13.69
CA ASP A 248 0.51 9.18 -13.99
C ASP A 248 0.75 10.07 -12.76
N GLN A 249 -0.10 9.94 -11.73
CA GLN A 249 0.06 10.64 -10.46
C GLN A 249 0.97 9.87 -9.50
N LEU A 250 1.30 8.60 -9.76
CA LEU A 250 2.19 7.84 -8.90
C LEU A 250 3.63 8.36 -8.93
N LYS A 251 4.27 8.30 -7.77
CA LYS A 251 5.71 8.53 -7.61
C LYS A 251 6.30 7.26 -7.03
N ILE A 252 7.11 6.57 -7.82
CA ILE A 252 7.83 5.37 -7.38
C ILE A 252 9.15 5.85 -6.76
N LEU A 253 9.34 5.55 -5.47
CA LEU A 253 10.57 5.88 -4.75
C LEU A 253 11.57 4.72 -4.82
N PRO A 254 12.88 5.00 -4.75
CA PRO A 254 13.89 3.96 -4.75
C PRO A 254 13.85 3.15 -3.44
N TYR A 255 14.12 1.85 -3.55
CA TYR A 255 14.36 1.00 -2.39
C TYR A 255 15.87 0.84 -2.18
N ASN A 256 16.41 1.49 -1.14
CA ASN A 256 17.84 1.42 -0.83
C ASN A 256 18.16 0.14 -0.05
N ARG A 257 19.28 -0.49 -0.35
CA ARG A 257 19.75 -1.71 0.32
C ARG A 257 20.92 -1.39 1.25
N ILE A 258 20.86 -1.90 2.47
CA ILE A 258 21.97 -1.89 3.42
C ILE A 258 22.53 -3.30 3.45
N VAL A 259 23.83 -3.42 3.23
CA VAL A 259 24.56 -4.70 3.32
C VAL A 259 25.58 -4.57 4.43
N PHE A 260 25.57 -5.51 5.38
CA PHE A 260 26.31 -5.39 6.65
C PHE A 260 27.78 -5.77 6.54
N ASP A 261 28.15 -6.65 5.61
CA ASP A 261 29.52 -7.07 5.36
C ASP A 261 29.77 -7.33 3.86
N LEU A 262 31.03 -7.55 3.50
CA LEU A 262 31.44 -7.75 2.11
C LEU A 262 31.67 -9.22 1.76
N ASN A 263 31.04 -10.16 2.48
CA ASN A 263 31.20 -11.60 2.31
C ASN A 263 32.68 -12.03 2.30
N ASN A 264 33.39 -11.74 3.40
CA ASN A 264 34.82 -12.01 3.60
C ASN A 264 35.78 -11.29 2.63
N ASN A 265 35.30 -10.39 1.77
CA ASN A 265 36.17 -9.52 0.99
C ASN A 265 36.64 -8.33 1.82
N ASP A 266 37.87 -7.89 1.60
CA ASP A 266 38.26 -6.54 1.97
C ASP A 266 37.73 -5.54 0.93
N LYS A 267 37.82 -4.23 1.22
CA LYS A 267 37.31 -3.18 0.34
C LYS A 267 37.89 -3.27 -1.07
N ASN A 268 39.19 -3.52 -1.20
CA ASN A 268 39.87 -3.55 -2.50
C ASN A 268 39.48 -4.80 -3.31
N GLY A 269 39.44 -5.96 -2.67
CA GLY A 269 38.98 -7.22 -3.25
C GLY A 269 37.53 -7.13 -3.73
N PHE A 270 36.66 -6.54 -2.90
CA PHE A 270 35.27 -6.27 -3.28
C PHE A 270 35.18 -5.37 -4.53
N LEU A 271 35.84 -4.21 -4.51
CA LEU A 271 35.83 -3.28 -5.66
C LEU A 271 36.42 -3.91 -6.92
N ASN A 272 37.44 -4.76 -6.80
CA ASN A 272 38.02 -5.46 -7.94
C ASN A 272 37.03 -6.47 -8.56
N LYS A 273 36.30 -7.23 -7.75
CA LYS A 273 35.24 -8.12 -8.22
C LYS A 273 34.10 -7.34 -8.89
N VAL A 274 33.67 -6.22 -8.29
CA VAL A 274 32.63 -5.36 -8.89
C VAL A 274 33.08 -4.82 -10.26
N LYS A 275 34.37 -4.48 -10.42
CA LYS A 275 34.94 -4.03 -11.69
C LYS A 275 34.87 -5.08 -12.81
N GLU A 276 34.66 -6.36 -12.52
CA GLU A 276 34.51 -7.38 -13.56
C GLU A 276 33.23 -7.15 -14.39
N HIS A 277 32.16 -6.67 -13.74
CA HIS A 277 30.85 -6.47 -14.37
C HIS A 277 30.44 -5.01 -14.52
N PHE A 278 31.03 -4.10 -13.74
CA PHE A 278 30.65 -2.69 -13.69
C PHE A 278 31.87 -1.78 -13.91
N GLU A 279 31.64 -0.65 -14.56
CA GLU A 279 32.48 0.54 -14.45
C GLU A 279 32.19 1.19 -13.09
N ILE A 280 33.25 1.58 -12.38
CA ILE A 280 33.16 2.19 -11.04
C ILE A 280 33.84 3.54 -11.07
N GLU A 281 33.08 4.58 -10.73
CA GLU A 281 33.59 5.94 -10.63
C GLU A 281 33.26 6.54 -9.27
N LYS A 282 34.23 7.19 -8.62
CA LYS A 282 33.96 7.96 -7.41
C LYS A 282 33.10 9.17 -7.78
N THR A 283 32.10 9.47 -6.96
CA THR A 283 31.14 10.54 -7.25
C THR A 283 30.71 11.26 -5.98
N GLY A 284 30.11 12.44 -6.11
CA GLY A 284 29.31 13.08 -5.06
C GLY A 284 27.81 12.83 -5.22
N ILE A 285 27.41 12.19 -6.32
CA ILE A 285 26.02 11.93 -6.67
C ILE A 285 25.49 10.75 -5.83
N LYS A 286 24.39 10.99 -5.10
CA LYS A 286 23.76 10.01 -4.21
C LYS A 286 22.62 9.23 -4.88
N GLU A 287 22.10 9.73 -6.00
CA GLU A 287 20.97 9.16 -6.71
C GLU A 287 21.37 8.81 -8.16
N PRO A 288 21.01 7.63 -8.68
CA PRO A 288 21.26 7.29 -10.07
C PRO A 288 20.64 8.30 -11.05
N THR A 289 21.42 8.75 -12.03
CA THR A 289 21.00 9.78 -12.99
C THR A 289 20.42 9.22 -14.29
N ALA A 290 20.51 7.90 -14.51
CA ALA A 290 20.03 7.21 -15.70
C ALA A 290 19.62 5.77 -15.38
N LYS A 291 18.87 5.15 -16.29
CA LYS A 291 18.59 3.71 -16.26
C LYS A 291 19.90 2.93 -16.27
N ARG A 292 19.94 1.78 -15.59
CA ARG A 292 21.13 0.91 -15.50
C ARG A 292 22.32 1.63 -14.87
N CYS A 293 22.08 2.59 -13.97
CA CYS A 293 23.09 3.17 -13.11
C CYS A 293 22.73 2.90 -11.65
N PHE A 294 23.73 2.68 -10.81
CA PHE A 294 23.53 2.40 -9.39
C PHE A 294 24.42 3.32 -8.54
N GLY A 295 23.89 3.74 -7.40
CA GLY A 295 24.69 4.37 -6.35
C GLY A 295 25.18 3.31 -5.38
N MET A 296 26.46 3.37 -5.01
CA MET A 296 27.04 2.53 -3.97
C MET A 296 27.81 3.40 -2.99
N TYR A 297 27.51 3.24 -1.69
CA TYR A 297 28.20 3.94 -0.62
C TYR A 297 28.96 2.94 0.24
N ILE A 298 30.27 3.12 0.35
CA ILE A 298 31.14 2.27 1.17
C ILE A 298 32.30 3.09 1.71
N ASP A 299 32.54 2.98 3.02
CA ASP A 299 33.66 3.62 3.71
C ASP A 299 33.77 5.12 3.40
N ASN A 300 32.66 5.82 3.65
CA ASN A 300 32.48 7.27 3.46
C ASN A 300 32.65 7.79 2.02
N VAL A 301 32.69 6.90 1.02
CA VAL A 301 32.84 7.28 -0.39
C VAL A 301 31.63 6.80 -1.20
N TRP A 302 31.09 7.71 -2.01
CA TRP A 302 30.07 7.39 -3.01
C TRP A 302 30.70 6.99 -4.32
N PHE A 303 30.11 5.97 -4.94
CA PHE A 303 30.47 5.45 -6.25
C PHE A 303 29.23 5.38 -7.14
N THR A 304 29.42 5.70 -8.42
CA THR A 304 28.49 5.32 -9.48
C THR A 304 28.96 4.00 -10.08
N LEU A 305 28.03 3.06 -10.21
CA LEU A 305 28.23 1.80 -10.92
C LEU A 305 27.42 1.82 -12.21
N LYS A 306 28.08 1.49 -13.32
CA LYS A 306 27.42 1.30 -14.62
C LYS A 306 27.80 -0.08 -15.16
N PRO A 307 26.84 -0.96 -15.51
CA PRO A 307 27.17 -2.25 -16.09
C PRO A 307 27.95 -2.06 -17.39
N LYS A 308 29.02 -2.84 -17.57
CA LYS A 308 29.80 -2.88 -18.80
C LYS A 308 28.98 -3.45 -19.95
N ASP A 309 29.38 -3.16 -21.19
CA ASP A 309 28.71 -3.65 -22.41
C ASP A 309 28.58 -5.18 -22.45
N VAL A 310 29.58 -5.91 -21.93
CA VAL A 310 29.54 -7.38 -21.81
C VAL A 310 28.43 -7.86 -20.86
N THR A 311 28.19 -7.11 -19.78
CA THR A 311 27.12 -7.39 -18.82
C THR A 311 25.77 -7.06 -19.44
N ILE A 312 25.66 -5.89 -20.09
CA ILE A 312 24.43 -5.47 -20.77
C ILE A 312 24.04 -6.43 -21.89
N SER A 313 25.01 -6.90 -22.68
CA SER A 313 24.73 -7.87 -23.75
C SER A 313 24.15 -9.18 -23.21
N LYS A 314 24.60 -9.64 -22.04
CA LYS A 314 24.01 -10.81 -21.35
C LYS A 314 22.59 -10.53 -20.87
N VAL A 315 22.34 -9.34 -20.33
CA VAL A 315 21.02 -8.91 -19.85
C VAL A 315 20.03 -8.77 -21.02
N ASP A 316 20.45 -8.16 -22.13
CA ASP A 316 19.56 -7.91 -23.27
C ASP A 316 19.22 -9.18 -24.05
N ALA A 317 20.11 -10.19 -24.00
CA ALA A 317 19.86 -11.52 -24.55
C ALA A 317 18.79 -12.31 -23.80
N THR A 318 18.38 -11.90 -22.59
CA THR A 318 17.31 -12.59 -21.88
C THR A 318 15.95 -12.34 -22.54
N ALA A 319 15.05 -13.32 -22.47
CA ALA A 319 13.67 -13.17 -22.93
C ALA A 319 12.79 -12.46 -21.88
N SER A 320 13.14 -12.59 -20.59
CA SER A 320 12.35 -12.05 -19.48
C SER A 320 12.55 -10.54 -19.33
N VAL A 321 11.44 -9.78 -19.38
CA VAL A 321 11.44 -8.34 -19.05
C VAL A 321 11.93 -8.12 -17.61
N GLY A 322 11.58 -9.01 -16.68
CA GLY A 322 11.98 -8.92 -15.28
C GLY A 322 13.48 -9.02 -15.08
N GLU A 323 14.16 -9.87 -15.85
CA GLU A 323 15.62 -10.03 -15.79
C GLU A 323 16.37 -8.81 -16.36
N LYS A 324 15.69 -7.97 -17.15
CA LYS A 324 16.24 -6.72 -17.70
C LYS A 324 16.14 -5.53 -16.77
N LEU A 325 15.40 -5.66 -15.66
CA LEU A 325 15.24 -4.58 -14.68
C LEU A 325 16.54 -4.33 -13.92
N ASP A 326 16.80 -3.06 -13.59
CA ASP A 326 17.99 -2.63 -12.86
C ASP A 326 18.19 -3.44 -11.56
N VAL A 327 17.12 -3.76 -10.84
CA VAL A 327 17.17 -4.59 -9.62
C VAL A 327 17.70 -6.01 -9.89
N SER A 328 17.37 -6.60 -11.04
CA SER A 328 17.82 -7.93 -11.45
C SER A 328 19.28 -7.91 -11.88
N ILE A 329 19.70 -6.84 -12.56
CA ILE A 329 21.11 -6.62 -12.89
C ILE A 329 21.95 -6.55 -11.61
N LEU A 330 21.51 -5.74 -10.63
CA LEU A 330 22.19 -5.63 -9.35
C LEU A 330 22.22 -6.96 -8.59
N GLN A 331 21.11 -7.71 -8.59
CA GLN A 331 21.03 -9.02 -7.95
C GLN A 331 21.99 -10.04 -8.59
N ASN A 332 21.95 -10.16 -9.91
CA ASN A 332 22.62 -11.25 -10.62
C ASN A 332 24.11 -11.02 -10.85
N PHE A 333 24.57 -9.77 -10.84
CA PHE A 333 25.98 -9.44 -11.14
C PHE A 333 26.73 -8.83 -9.95
N LEU A 334 26.07 -8.55 -8.82
CA LEU A 334 26.72 -8.00 -7.63
C LEU A 334 26.25 -8.71 -6.35
N LEU A 335 24.97 -8.61 -6.00
CA LEU A 335 24.50 -9.08 -4.68
C LEU A 335 24.70 -10.58 -4.49
N ASN A 336 24.28 -11.39 -5.46
CA ASN A 336 24.49 -12.84 -5.39
C ASN A 336 25.97 -13.23 -5.58
N PRO A 337 26.61 -12.99 -6.74
CA PRO A 337 27.92 -13.58 -7.01
C PRO A 337 29.08 -13.00 -6.18
N ILE A 338 28.95 -11.76 -5.68
CA ILE A 338 30.03 -11.09 -4.93
C ILE A 338 29.73 -11.11 -3.43
N LEU A 339 28.49 -10.79 -3.05
CA LEU A 339 28.09 -10.63 -1.65
C LEU A 339 27.38 -11.87 -1.08
N GLY A 340 27.14 -12.92 -1.88
CA GLY A 340 26.54 -14.17 -1.41
C GLY A 340 25.05 -14.06 -1.06
N ILE A 341 24.37 -12.99 -1.48
CA ILE A 341 22.95 -12.76 -1.20
C ILE A 341 22.14 -13.47 -2.28
N GLU A 342 21.83 -14.74 -2.07
CA GLU A 342 21.10 -15.57 -3.04
C GLU A 342 19.61 -15.19 -3.11
N ASP A 343 18.96 -15.09 -1.94
CA ASP A 343 17.58 -14.63 -1.80
C ASP A 343 17.52 -13.45 -0.84
N GLN A 344 17.15 -12.30 -1.39
CA GLN A 344 17.03 -11.03 -0.67
C GLN A 344 16.01 -11.06 0.49
N ARG A 345 15.19 -12.11 0.59
CA ARG A 345 14.17 -12.29 1.64
C ARG A 345 14.69 -13.11 2.82
N THR A 346 15.73 -13.90 2.63
CA THR A 346 16.17 -14.91 3.60
C THR A 346 17.67 -14.91 3.87
N SER A 347 18.48 -14.33 2.98
CA SER A 347 19.95 -14.23 3.07
C SER A 347 20.40 -12.95 3.74
#